data_AF-A0A4Q6XJK3-F1
#
_entry.id   AF-A0A4Q6XJK3-F1
#
_cell.length_a   1.000
_cell.length_b   1.000
_cell.length_c   1.000
_cell.angle_alpha   90.00
_cell.angle_beta   90.00
_cell.angle_gamma   90.00
#
_symmetry.space_group_name_H-M   'P 1'
#
loop_
_entity.id
_entity.type
_entity.pdbx_description
1 polymer ?
#
loop_
_entity_poly.entity_id
_entity_poly.type
_entity_poly.pdbx_seq_one_letter_code
_entity_poly.pdbx_strand_id
1 'polypeptide(L)'
;MEIKEMQQNNLFKLISIFKRMSDQELTEYVCLHNLETELYAVLCANFFNPSSSNEDHTYFKKLTIELLLEESPLTRCKWFSSIKQAIDQHDLEFS
;
A
#
# COMPACT_ATOMS: atom_id res chain seq x y z
N MET A 1 33.46 15.78 -13.51
CA MET A 1 32.99 14.44 -13.15
C MET A 1 31.53 14.61 -12.80
N GLU A 2 30.66 14.52 -13.80
CA GLU A 2 29.21 14.68 -13.61
C GLU A 2 28.68 13.39 -13.01
N ILE A 3 28.26 13.45 -11.75
CA ILE A 3 27.41 12.42 -11.17
C ILE A 3 26.09 12.57 -11.91
N LYS A 4 25.82 11.69 -12.88
CA LYS A 4 24.44 11.50 -13.35
C LYS A 4 23.65 11.11 -12.12
N GLU A 5 22.79 11.99 -11.63
CA GLU A 5 21.68 11.57 -10.78
C GLU A 5 21.02 10.41 -11.50
N MET A 6 21.17 9.19 -10.99
CA MET A 6 20.35 8.08 -11.42
C MET A 6 18.92 8.55 -11.13
N GLN A 7 18.15 8.83 -12.19
CA GLN A 7 16.71 9.01 -12.05
C GLN A 7 16.20 7.77 -11.33
N GLN A 8 15.79 7.96 -10.08
CA GLN A 8 15.22 6.89 -9.28
C GLN A 8 14.01 6.35 -10.04
N ASN A 9 14.04 5.06 -10.35
CA ASN A 9 13.01 4.46 -11.17
C ASN A 9 11.75 4.34 -10.31
N ASN A 10 10.77 5.21 -10.54
CA ASN A 10 9.49 5.24 -9.83
C ASN A 10 8.56 4.10 -10.29
N LEU A 11 9.10 2.87 -10.32
CA LEU A 11 8.39 1.66 -10.68
C LEU A 11 7.99 0.91 -9.41
N PHE A 12 6.69 0.90 -9.16
CA PHE A 12 6.09 0.21 -8.03
C PHE A 12 5.15 -0.88 -8.52
N LYS A 13 5.26 -2.06 -7.93
CA LYS A 13 4.26 -3.12 -8.08
C LYS A 13 3.24 -3.00 -6.96
N LEU A 14 1.97 -2.96 -7.33
CA LEU A 14 0.84 -3.08 -6.41
C LEU A 14 0.61 -4.54 -5.99
N ILE A 15 0.42 -4.77 -4.70
CA ILE A 15 0.18 -6.08 -4.11
C ILE A 15 -0.98 -5.96 -3.11
N SER A 16 -2.12 -6.58 -3.41
CA SER A 16 -3.22 -6.72 -2.45
C SER A 16 -2.94 -7.86 -1.48
N ILE A 17 -3.05 -7.57 -0.18
CA ILE A 17 -2.90 -8.55 0.90
C ILE A 17 -4.17 -8.55 1.73
N PHE A 18 -4.76 -9.73 1.95
CA PHE A 18 -5.98 -9.89 2.74
C PHE A 18 -5.66 -10.51 4.10
N LYS A 19 -6.07 -9.84 5.18
CA LYS A 19 -6.03 -10.35 6.55
C LYS A 19 -7.45 -10.64 6.99
N ARG A 20 -7.75 -11.91 7.30
CA ARG A 20 -9.05 -12.30 7.84
C ARG A 20 -9.08 -11.93 9.33
N MET A 21 -10.03 -11.08 9.72
CA MET A 21 -10.18 -10.60 11.10
C MET A 21 -11.20 -11.42 11.89
N SER A 22 -12.26 -11.85 11.21
CA SER A 22 -13.28 -12.76 11.75
C SER A 22 -13.90 -13.58 10.63
N ASP A 23 -15.02 -14.28 10.91
CA ASP A 23 -15.67 -15.07 9.88
C ASP A 23 -16.27 -14.25 8.72
N GLN A 24 -16.60 -12.99 9.00
CA GLN A 24 -17.27 -12.09 8.07
C GLN A 24 -16.52 -10.76 7.90
N GLU A 25 -15.29 -10.64 8.39
CA GLU A 25 -14.52 -9.41 8.29
C GLU A 25 -13.12 -9.68 7.75
N LEU A 26 -12.72 -8.85 6.80
CA LEU A 26 -11.41 -8.88 6.19
C LEU A 26 -10.86 -7.45 6.02
N THR A 27 -9.56 -7.31 6.22
CA THR A 27 -8.84 -6.09 5.86
C THR A 27 -8.07 -6.36 4.58
N GLU A 28 -8.25 -5.52 3.56
CA GLU A 28 -7.38 -5.47 2.40
C GLU A 28 -6.34 -4.39 2.61
N TYR A 29 -5.06 -4.78 2.57
CA TYR A 29 -3.93 -3.87 2.54
C TYR A 29 -3.45 -3.76 1.09
N VAL A 30 -3.35 -2.53 0.60
CA VAL A 30 -2.70 -2.24 -0.67
C VAL A 30 -1.24 -1.93 -0.39
N CYS A 31 -0.38 -2.89 -0.71
CA CYS A 31 1.06 -2.78 -0.54
C CYS A 31 1.74 -2.36 -1.86
N LEU A 32 2.82 -1.60 -1.73
CA LEU A 32 3.74 -1.27 -2.81
C LEU A 32 5.03 -2.05 -2.64
N HIS A 33 5.52 -2.61 -3.73
CA HIS A 33 6.87 -3.16 -3.85
C HIS A 33 7.67 -2.26 -4.80
N ASN A 34 8.72 -1.63 -4.28
CA ASN A 34 9.62 -0.83 -5.08
C ASN A 34 10.58 -1.77 -5.83
N LEU A 35 10.55 -1.74 -7.16
CA LEU A 35 11.33 -2.66 -8.00
C LEU A 35 12.83 -2.31 -8.07
N GLU A 36 13.23 -1.14 -7.57
CA GLU A 36 14.64 -0.74 -7.48
C GLU A 36 15.25 -1.14 -6.15
N THR A 37 14.54 -0.89 -5.04
CA THR A 37 15.06 -1.14 -3.68
C THR A 37 14.68 -2.50 -3.11
N GLU A 38 13.74 -3.21 -3.76
CA GLU A 38 13.14 -4.45 -3.27
C GLU A 38 12.43 -4.31 -1.91
N LEU A 39 12.11 -3.06 -1.52
CA LEU A 39 11.41 -2.76 -0.27
C LEU A 39 9.90 -2.70 -0.47
N TYR A 40 9.18 -2.82 0.64
CA TYR A 40 7.73 -2.88 0.70
C TYR A 40 7.18 -1.76 1.58
N ALA A 41 6.01 -1.24 1.22
CA ALA A 41 5.26 -0.30 2.03
C ALA A 41 3.76 -0.59 1.95
N VAL A 42 2.98 -0.15 2.95
CA VAL A 42 1.52 -0.09 2.85
C VAL A 42 1.15 1.31 2.36
N LEU A 43 0.40 1.38 1.26
CA LEU A 43 -0.12 2.64 0.74
C LEU A 43 -1.42 3.03 1.46
N CYS A 44 -2.35 2.09 1.55
CA CYS A 44 -3.62 2.22 2.24
C CYS A 44 -4.18 0.85 2.61
N ALA A 45 -5.19 0.84 3.48
CA ALA A 45 -5.96 -0.34 3.83
C ALA A 45 -7.45 -0.02 3.90
N ASN A 46 -8.30 -1.02 3.71
CA ASN A 46 -9.74 -0.91 3.92
C ASN A 46 -10.33 -2.17 4.55
N PHE A 47 -11.43 -1.99 5.29
CA PHE A 47 -12.16 -3.07 5.92
C PHE A 47 -13.37 -3.43 5.08
N PHE A 48 -13.58 -4.73 4.86
CA PHE A 48 -14.72 -5.26 4.13
C PHE A 48 -15.44 -6.32 4.95
N ASN A 49 -16.76 -6.38 4.74
CA ASN A 49 -17.67 -7.36 5.33
C ASN A 49 -18.84 -7.61 4.36
N PRO A 50 -19.79 -8.53 4.65
CA PRO A 50 -20.93 -8.80 3.77
C PRO A 50 -21.85 -7.62 3.47
N SER A 51 -21.78 -6.53 4.25
CA SER A 51 -22.54 -5.29 4.00
C SER A 51 -21.79 -4.26 3.14
N SER A 52 -20.51 -4.50 2.84
CA SER A 52 -19.74 -3.66 1.93
C SER A 52 -20.38 -3.63 0.54
N SER A 53 -20.62 -2.43 0.06
CA SER A 53 -21.27 -2.17 -1.22
C SER A 53 -20.29 -2.22 -2.38
N ASN A 54 -20.80 -2.33 -3.62
CA ASN A 54 -19.97 -2.21 -4.81
C ASN A 54 -19.30 -0.82 -4.89
N GLU A 55 -19.96 0.19 -4.36
CA GLU A 55 -19.46 1.55 -4.24
C GLU A 55 -18.24 1.60 -3.31
N ASP A 56 -18.23 0.88 -2.18
CA ASP A 56 -17.07 0.80 -1.28
C ASP A 56 -15.85 0.19 -1.97
N HIS A 57 -16.05 -0.89 -2.72
CA HIS A 57 -14.97 -1.51 -3.51
C HIS A 57 -14.44 -0.57 -4.61
N THR A 58 -15.33 0.17 -5.27
CA THR A 58 -14.96 1.10 -6.35
C THR A 58 -14.24 2.32 -5.77
N TYR A 59 -14.72 2.84 -4.64
CA TYR A 59 -14.10 3.93 -3.91
C TYR A 59 -12.68 3.56 -3.47
N PHE A 60 -12.46 2.36 -2.92
CA PHE A 60 -11.13 1.96 -2.47
C PHE A 60 -10.11 1.87 -3.61
N LYS A 61 -10.52 1.36 -4.79
CA LYS A 61 -9.68 1.38 -6.00
C LYS A 61 -9.36 2.80 -6.46
N LYS A 62 -10.36 3.70 -6.42
CA LYS A 62 -10.16 5.11 -6.76
C LYS A 62 -9.18 5.77 -5.80
N LEU A 63 -9.38 5.60 -4.48
CA LEU A 63 -8.50 6.11 -3.43
C LEU A 63 -7.06 5.64 -3.65
N THR A 64 -6.86 4.37 -3.98
CA THR A 64 -5.52 3.82 -4.27
C THR A 64 -4.80 4.61 -5.37
N ILE A 65 -5.50 4.95 -6.46
CA ILE A 65 -4.92 5.74 -7.55
C ILE A 65 -4.71 7.20 -7.14
N GLU A 66 -5.67 7.79 -6.43
CA GLU A 66 -5.55 9.16 -5.93
C GLU A 66 -4.31 9.34 -5.04
N LEU A 67 -4.07 8.39 -4.12
CA LEU A 67 -2.90 8.43 -3.24
C LEU A 67 -1.57 8.29 -3.99
N LEU A 68 -1.54 7.55 -5.10
CA LEU A 68 -0.35 7.44 -5.95
C LEU A 68 -0.07 8.72 -6.75
N LEU A 69 -1.11 9.51 -7.06
CA LEU A 69 -1.00 10.75 -7.81
C LEU A 69 -0.74 11.97 -6.92
N GLU A 70 -1.27 11.96 -5.69
CA GLU A 70 -1.17 13.08 -4.75
C GLU A 70 0.27 13.32 -4.30
N GLU A 71 0.97 12.26 -3.90
CA GLU A 71 2.34 12.33 -3.41
C GLU A 71 3.13 11.09 -3.83
N SER A 72 4.42 11.27 -4.17
CA SER A 72 5.28 10.15 -4.52
C SER A 72 5.31 9.10 -3.39
N PRO A 73 5.15 7.79 -3.70
CA PRO A 73 5.33 6.75 -2.71
C PRO A 73 6.67 6.80 -1.98
N LEU A 74 7.72 7.33 -2.61
CA LEU A 74 9.04 7.46 -1.98
C LEU A 74 9.05 8.41 -0.78
N THR A 75 8.20 9.44 -0.79
CA THR A 75 8.12 10.42 0.30
C THR A 75 6.99 10.09 1.27
N ARG A 76 5.83 9.66 0.75
CA ARG A 76 4.65 9.35 1.56
C ARG A 76 4.83 8.12 2.44
N CYS A 77 5.49 7.08 1.91
CA CYS A 77 5.47 5.76 2.53
C CYS A 77 6.69 5.50 3.41
N LYS A 78 6.47 4.70 4.47
CA LYS A 78 7.56 4.04 5.21
C LYS A 78 7.86 2.70 4.55
N TRP A 79 9.13 2.47 4.26
CA TRP A 79 9.61 1.30 3.52
C TRP A 79 10.28 0.28 4.45
N PHE A 80 9.96 -1.00 4.25
CA PHE A 80 10.37 -2.14 5.07
C PHE A 80 10.89 -3.27 4.21
N SER A 81 11.67 -4.19 4.79
CA SER A 81 12.25 -5.32 4.06
C SER A 81 11.26 -6.46 3.81
N SER A 82 10.06 -6.42 4.39
CA SER A 82 9.02 -7.41 4.13
C SER A 82 7.62 -6.82 4.23
N ILE A 83 6.67 -7.41 3.49
CA ILE A 83 5.25 -7.09 3.55
C ILE A 83 4.70 -7.20 4.97
N LYS A 84 5.10 -8.26 5.71
CA LYS A 84 4.63 -8.47 7.08
C LYS A 84 5.03 -7.31 7.99
N GLN A 85 6.29 -6.87 7.93
CA GLN A 85 6.75 -5.72 8.73
C GLN A 85 6.04 -4.43 8.35
N ALA A 86 5.80 -4.20 7.05
CA ALA A 86 5.05 -3.03 6.59
C ALA A 86 3.62 -3.02 7.15
N ILE A 87 2.94 -4.18 7.16
CA ILE A 87 1.60 -4.33 7.73
C ILE A 87 1.63 -4.17 9.25
N ASP A 88 2.55 -4.84 9.96
CA ASP A 88 2.65 -4.74 11.41
C ASP A 88 2.85 -3.27 11.83
N GLN A 89 3.71 -2.52 11.13
CA GLN A 89 3.94 -1.10 11.42
C GLN A 89 2.74 -0.23 11.06
N HIS A 90 2.03 -0.51 9.96
CA HIS A 90 0.81 0.19 9.61
C HIS A 90 -0.28 -0.03 10.66
N ASP A 91 -0.48 -1.28 11.09
CA ASP A 91 -1.43 -1.60 12.17
C ASP A 91 -1.08 -0.81 13.44
N LEU A 92 0.19 -0.73 13.85
CA LEU A 92 0.61 0.05 15.03
C LEU A 92 0.32 1.55 14.92
N GLU A 93 0.35 2.12 13.72
CA GLU A 93 0.14 3.56 13.49
C GLU A 93 -1.34 3.96 13.43
N PHE A 94 -2.22 3.02 13.06
CA PHE A 94 -3.64 3.26 12.82
C PHE A 94 -4.58 2.43 13.71
N SER A 95 -4.04 1.79 14.76
CA SER A 95 -4.81 1.10 15.82
C SER A 95 -5.34 2.05 16.88
#